data_AF-A0A838J6E4-F1
#
_entry.id   AF-A0A838J6E4-F1
#
_cell.length_a   1.000
_cell.length_b   1.000
_cell.length_c   1.000
_cell.angle_alpha   90.00
_cell.angle_beta   90.00
_cell.angle_gamma   90.00
#
_symmetry.space_group_name_H-M   'P 1'
#
loop_
_entity.id
_entity.type
_entity.pdbx_description
1 polymer ?
#
loop_
_entity_poly.entity_id
_entity_poly.type
_entity_poly.pdbx_seq_one_letter_code
_entity_poly.pdbx_strand_id
1 'polypeptide(L)'
;MIERKQLQAEIDGLVAHLYGLAEEDFEHILSTFPIIEQSVKDAALDAYHYFALPPSDLELAEMIAQGENDSVEFKVAACWNARRGEKQDSMKDNIVQEVAAFLNSRKGGVVLIGVEDDGTVVGLDDDYKAANPQKQNRDGYHLFLNDALRSNLADNWHLFCTISFGMNKGKELCIIKVDPANEPMYTKIGDFYLRIGPQKQKLPPRQVVNYIKERW
;
A
#
# COMPACT_ATOMS: atom_id res chain seq x y z
N MET A 1 8.26 -27.86 -9.12
CA MET A 1 8.53 -27.37 -10.50
C MET A 1 8.36 -25.86 -10.61
N ILE A 2 7.30 -25.26 -10.03
CA ILE A 2 7.06 -23.80 -10.03
C ILE A 2 8.20 -23.04 -9.32
N GLU A 3 8.56 -23.47 -8.11
CA GLU A 3 9.62 -22.84 -7.29
C GLU A 3 10.99 -22.79 -7.99
N ARG A 4 11.35 -23.83 -8.76
CA ARG A 4 12.60 -23.85 -9.54
C ARG A 4 12.58 -22.86 -10.70
N LYS A 5 11.45 -22.70 -11.38
CA LYS A 5 11.30 -21.75 -12.49
C LYS A 5 11.44 -20.31 -11.98
N GLN A 6 10.87 -20.03 -10.81
CA GLN A 6 10.93 -18.72 -10.17
C GLN A 6 12.36 -18.37 -9.70
N LEU A 7 13.03 -19.30 -9.01
CA LEU A 7 14.44 -19.12 -8.63
C LEU A 7 15.35 -18.90 -9.84
N GLN A 8 15.06 -19.56 -10.97
CA GLN A 8 15.84 -19.37 -12.19
C GLN A 8 15.66 -17.96 -12.77
N ALA A 9 14.43 -17.46 -12.83
CA ALA A 9 14.15 -16.09 -13.24
C ALA A 9 14.84 -15.05 -12.35
N GLU A 10 14.82 -15.26 -11.02
CA GLU A 10 15.52 -14.40 -10.07
C GLU A 10 17.04 -14.38 -10.29
N ILE A 11 17.63 -15.55 -10.51
CA ILE A 11 19.06 -15.67 -10.83
C ILE A 11 19.38 -14.94 -12.13
N ASP A 12 18.59 -15.14 -13.19
CA ASP A 12 18.82 -14.51 -14.49
C ASP A 12 18.78 -12.98 -14.38
N GLY A 13 17.82 -12.43 -13.64
CA GLY A 13 17.73 -10.99 -13.35
C GLY A 13 18.91 -10.45 -12.52
N LEU A 14 19.31 -11.15 -11.45
CA LEU A 14 20.48 -10.79 -10.64
C LEU A 14 21.79 -10.83 -11.43
N VAL A 15 21.95 -11.85 -12.27
CA VAL A 15 23.12 -12.02 -13.13
C VAL A 15 23.20 -10.88 -14.13
N ALA A 16 22.08 -10.48 -14.74
CA ALA A 16 22.06 -9.35 -15.68
C ALA A 16 22.56 -8.05 -15.03
N HIS A 17 22.13 -7.75 -13.80
CA HIS A 17 22.66 -6.63 -13.02
C HIS A 17 24.14 -6.78 -12.66
N LEU A 18 24.56 -7.98 -12.25
CA LEU A 18 25.95 -8.27 -11.92
C LEU A 18 26.90 -8.00 -13.10
N TYR A 19 26.44 -8.27 -14.32
CA TYR A 19 27.19 -8.01 -15.55
C TYR A 19 26.98 -6.59 -16.11
N GLY A 20 26.13 -5.77 -15.48
CA GLY A 20 25.86 -4.39 -15.89
C GLY A 20 25.13 -4.27 -17.22
N LEU A 21 24.27 -5.25 -17.55
CA LEU A 21 23.45 -5.21 -18.76
C LEU A 21 22.42 -4.08 -18.66
N ALA A 22 22.24 -3.33 -19.76
CA ALA A 22 21.08 -2.46 -19.89
C ALA A 22 19.82 -3.30 -20.15
N GLU A 23 18.65 -2.74 -19.86
CA GLU A 23 17.36 -3.42 -20.06
C GLU A 23 17.18 -3.87 -21.52
N GLU A 24 17.47 -2.99 -22.48
CA GLU A 24 17.37 -3.28 -23.92
C GLU A 24 18.26 -4.46 -24.32
N ASP A 25 19.47 -4.55 -23.75
CA ASP A 25 20.40 -5.66 -24.01
C ASP A 25 19.88 -6.96 -23.39
N PHE A 26 19.32 -6.89 -22.18
CA PHE A 26 18.76 -8.06 -21.50
C PHE A 26 17.52 -8.60 -22.23
N GLU A 27 16.60 -7.72 -22.64
CA GLU A 27 15.46 -8.08 -23.49
C GLU A 27 15.91 -8.71 -24.80
N HIS A 28 16.93 -8.14 -25.45
CA HIS A 28 17.52 -8.70 -26.66
C HIS A 28 18.04 -10.12 -26.41
N ILE A 29 18.81 -10.33 -25.33
CA ILE A 29 19.32 -11.66 -24.94
C ILE A 29 18.17 -12.64 -24.73
N LEU A 30 17.14 -12.29 -23.97
CA LEU A 30 15.97 -13.15 -23.75
C LEU A 30 15.25 -13.51 -25.06
N SER A 31 15.22 -12.57 -26.02
CA SER A 31 14.63 -12.80 -27.35
C SER A 31 15.41 -13.85 -28.17
N THR A 32 16.73 -13.98 -27.96
CA THR A 32 17.59 -14.93 -28.69
C THR A 32 17.34 -16.40 -28.34
N PHE A 33 16.53 -16.69 -27.32
CA PHE A 33 16.12 -18.05 -26.92
C PHE A 33 14.68 -18.35 -27.38
N PRO A 34 14.42 -18.69 -28.66
CA PRO A 34 13.07 -18.85 -29.20
C PRO A 34 12.31 -20.08 -28.66
N ILE A 35 13.03 -21.04 -28.07
CA ILE A 35 12.45 -22.28 -27.52
C ILE A 35 11.88 -22.06 -26.11
N ILE A 36 12.33 -21.01 -25.40
CA ILE A 36 11.85 -20.70 -24.05
C ILE A 36 10.46 -20.07 -24.14
N GLU A 37 9.53 -20.56 -23.31
CA GLU A 37 8.18 -20.02 -23.16
C GLU A 37 8.22 -18.52 -22.84
N GLN A 38 7.33 -17.73 -23.45
CA GLN A 38 7.30 -16.27 -23.24
C GLN A 38 7.12 -15.91 -21.76
N SER A 39 6.26 -16.63 -21.03
CA SER A 39 6.05 -16.42 -19.59
C SER A 39 7.30 -16.56 -18.74
N VAL A 40 8.29 -17.36 -19.17
CA VAL A 40 9.57 -17.50 -18.46
C VAL A 40 10.48 -16.30 -18.74
N LYS A 41 10.45 -15.77 -19.97
CA LYS A 41 11.18 -14.55 -20.34
C LYS A 41 10.61 -13.35 -19.60
N ASP A 42 9.28 -13.24 -19.56
CA ASP A 42 8.58 -12.19 -18.82
C ASP A 42 8.93 -12.24 -17.34
N ALA A 43 8.95 -13.44 -16.73
CA ALA A 43 9.35 -13.61 -15.34
C ALA A 43 10.82 -13.21 -15.06
N ALA A 44 11.74 -13.47 -16.00
CA ALA A 44 13.14 -13.05 -15.87
C ALA A 44 13.29 -11.53 -16.00
N LEU A 45 12.54 -10.90 -16.91
CA LEU A 45 12.50 -9.46 -17.07
C LEU A 45 11.88 -8.76 -15.85
N ASP A 46 10.78 -9.31 -15.32
CA ASP A 46 10.17 -8.85 -14.07
C ASP A 46 11.16 -8.93 -12.90
N ALA A 47 11.94 -10.01 -12.79
CA ALA A 47 12.97 -10.15 -11.78
C ALA A 47 14.10 -9.12 -11.97
N TYR A 48 14.54 -8.88 -13.21
CA TYR A 48 15.51 -7.83 -13.52
C TYR A 48 15.00 -6.46 -13.05
N HIS A 49 13.76 -6.08 -13.37
CA HIS A 49 13.21 -4.81 -12.88
C HIS A 49 13.14 -4.76 -11.36
N TYR A 50 12.71 -5.84 -10.71
CA TYR A 50 12.62 -5.93 -9.26
C TYR A 50 13.96 -5.64 -8.56
N PHE A 51 15.07 -6.21 -9.06
CA PHE A 51 16.40 -5.98 -8.49
C PHE A 51 17.02 -4.61 -8.86
N ALA A 52 16.44 -3.90 -9.84
CA ALA A 52 16.80 -2.53 -10.18
C ALA A 52 16.01 -1.47 -9.40
N LEU A 53 15.00 -1.87 -8.62
CA LEU A 53 14.16 -0.92 -7.90
C LEU A 53 14.98 -0.08 -6.92
N PRO A 54 14.69 1.23 -6.80
CA PRO A 54 15.24 2.01 -5.72
C PRO A 54 14.79 1.40 -4.37
N PRO A 55 15.57 1.57 -3.28
CA PRO A 55 15.29 0.88 -2.02
C PRO A 55 13.86 1.04 -1.49
N SER A 56 13.25 2.20 -1.68
CA SER A 56 11.86 2.46 -1.26
C SER A 56 10.82 1.64 -2.04
N ASP A 57 11.04 1.44 -3.33
CA ASP A 57 10.11 0.68 -4.18
C ASP A 57 10.30 -0.83 -3.97
N LEU A 58 11.52 -1.26 -3.60
CA LEU A 58 11.80 -2.62 -3.17
C LEU A 58 11.05 -2.96 -1.86
N GLU A 59 11.17 -2.10 -0.84
CA GLU A 59 10.43 -2.25 0.42
C GLU A 59 8.91 -2.34 0.17
N LEU A 60 8.38 -1.49 -0.73
CA LEU A 60 6.98 -1.51 -1.14
C LEU A 60 6.61 -2.85 -1.81
N ALA A 61 7.44 -3.35 -2.72
CA ALA A 61 7.21 -4.62 -3.39
C ALA A 61 7.22 -5.81 -2.42
N GLU A 62 8.14 -5.81 -1.45
CA GLU A 62 8.19 -6.82 -0.39
C GLU A 62 6.93 -6.78 0.50
N MET A 63 6.47 -5.58 0.87
CA MET A 63 5.23 -5.42 1.63
C MET A 63 4.01 -5.99 0.88
N ILE A 64 3.93 -5.77 -0.43
CA ILE A 64 2.85 -6.33 -1.26
C ILE A 64 2.94 -7.86 -1.30
N ALA A 65 4.15 -8.40 -1.48
CA ALA A 65 4.37 -9.85 -1.54
C ALA A 65 4.05 -10.56 -0.21
N GLN A 66 4.24 -9.90 0.93
CA GLN A 66 3.89 -10.43 2.25
C GLN A 66 2.37 -10.41 2.52
N GLY A 67 1.60 -9.63 1.75
CA GLY A 67 0.16 -9.51 1.88
C GLY A 67 -0.29 -8.75 3.13
N GLU A 68 -1.60 -8.68 3.30
CA GLU A 68 -2.22 -8.09 4.49
C GLU A 68 -1.83 -8.86 5.76
N ASN A 69 -1.50 -8.12 6.81
CA ASN A 69 -1.08 -8.65 8.09
C ASN A 69 -1.35 -7.64 9.19
N ASP A 70 -1.04 -7.95 10.46
CA ASP A 70 -1.29 -7.09 11.61
C ASP A 70 -0.84 -5.62 11.45
N SER A 71 0.18 -5.35 10.64
CA SER A 71 0.77 -4.02 10.38
C SER A 71 0.59 -3.50 8.95
N VAL A 72 -0.03 -4.25 8.04
CA VAL A 72 -0.20 -3.86 6.64
C VAL A 72 -1.64 -4.11 6.20
N GLU A 73 -2.27 -3.07 5.66
CA GLU A 73 -3.65 -3.10 5.16
C GLU A 73 -3.68 -2.62 3.71
N PHE A 74 -4.33 -3.38 2.82
CA PHE A 74 -4.47 -3.03 1.41
C PHE A 74 -5.84 -2.40 1.14
N LYS A 75 -5.85 -1.43 0.23
CA LYS A 75 -7.06 -0.78 -0.25
C LYS A 75 -6.93 -0.54 -1.74
N VAL A 76 -7.92 -0.99 -2.50
CA VAL A 76 -7.97 -0.77 -3.95
C VAL A 76 -7.96 0.72 -4.27
N ALA A 77 -8.74 1.50 -3.52
CA ALA A 77 -8.91 2.94 -3.70
C ALA A 77 -9.43 3.58 -2.41
N ALA A 78 -9.28 4.89 -2.27
CA ALA A 78 -9.84 5.69 -1.18
C ALA A 78 -11.23 6.25 -1.51
N CYS A 79 -11.57 6.49 -2.78
CA CYS A 79 -12.89 7.00 -3.16
C CYS A 79 -13.44 6.53 -4.50
N TRP A 80 -12.66 5.91 -5.37
CA TRP A 80 -13.14 5.36 -6.64
C TRP A 80 -13.72 3.95 -6.46
N ASN A 81 -14.98 3.76 -6.85
CA ASN A 81 -15.60 2.44 -6.89
C ASN A 81 -15.62 1.91 -8.32
N ALA A 82 -14.64 1.07 -8.68
CA ALA A 82 -14.51 0.49 -10.01
C ALA A 82 -15.72 -0.36 -10.44
N ARG A 83 -16.44 -1.00 -9.50
CA ARG A 83 -17.64 -1.80 -9.82
C ARG A 83 -18.83 -0.95 -10.23
N ARG A 84 -18.93 0.28 -9.69
CA ARG A 84 -19.99 1.24 -9.98
C ARG A 84 -19.59 2.26 -11.05
N GLY A 85 -18.29 2.40 -11.31
CA GLY A 85 -17.75 3.40 -12.24
C GLY A 85 -17.95 4.83 -11.76
N GLU A 86 -17.98 5.05 -10.44
CA GLU A 86 -18.24 6.36 -9.86
C GLU A 86 -17.48 6.60 -8.55
N LYS A 87 -17.37 7.88 -8.16
CA LYS A 87 -16.85 8.27 -6.85
C LYS A 87 -17.84 7.86 -5.76
N GLN A 88 -17.33 7.20 -4.73
CA GLN A 88 -18.06 6.86 -3.52
C GLN A 88 -17.34 7.44 -2.30
N ASP A 89 -17.81 8.59 -1.82
CA ASP A 89 -17.18 9.32 -0.71
C ASP A 89 -17.09 8.53 0.60
N SER A 90 -18.00 7.58 0.84
CA SER A 90 -17.97 6.73 2.04
C SER A 90 -16.78 5.76 2.08
N MET A 91 -16.08 5.52 0.97
CA MET A 91 -14.92 4.64 0.95
C MET A 91 -13.76 5.21 1.77
N LYS A 92 -13.63 6.54 1.84
CA LYS A 92 -12.55 7.18 2.60
C LYS A 92 -12.69 6.96 4.11
N ASP A 93 -13.91 6.69 4.58
CA ASP A 93 -14.16 6.38 5.99
C ASP A 93 -13.44 5.08 6.38
N ASN A 94 -13.30 4.11 5.47
CA ASN A 94 -12.51 2.91 5.74
C ASN A 94 -11.03 3.23 5.92
N ILE A 95 -10.48 4.21 5.18
CA ILE A 95 -9.10 4.66 5.35
C ILE A 95 -8.92 5.33 6.71
N VAL A 96 -9.83 6.26 7.05
CA VAL A 96 -9.83 6.95 8.34
C VAL A 96 -9.88 5.96 9.50
N GLN A 97 -10.77 4.96 9.43
CA GLN A 97 -10.92 3.95 10.47
C GLN A 97 -9.67 3.10 10.63
N GLU A 98 -8.99 2.77 9.52
CA GLU A 98 -7.73 2.03 9.60
C GLU A 98 -6.59 2.85 10.17
N VAL A 99 -6.47 4.11 9.77
CA VAL A 99 -5.51 5.02 10.37
C VAL A 99 -5.78 5.16 11.87
N ALA A 100 -7.03 5.32 12.30
CA ALA A 100 -7.39 5.33 13.72
C ALA A 100 -7.01 4.03 14.43
N ALA A 101 -7.26 2.87 13.81
CA ALA A 101 -6.93 1.58 14.37
C ALA A 101 -5.40 1.41 14.55
N PHE A 102 -4.60 1.83 13.57
CA PHE A 102 -3.15 1.80 13.64
C PHE A 102 -2.59 2.80 14.66
N LEU A 103 -3.11 4.03 14.72
CA LEU A 103 -2.73 5.02 15.72
C LEU A 103 -2.92 4.47 17.15
N ASN A 104 -3.98 3.70 17.38
CA ASN A 104 -4.28 3.06 18.66
C ASN A 104 -3.57 1.71 18.87
N SER A 105 -2.86 1.18 17.88
CA SER A 105 -2.17 -0.12 17.94
C SER A 105 -0.73 0.03 18.45
N ARG A 106 -0.20 -0.99 19.16
CA ARG A 106 1.14 -0.92 19.80
C ARG A 106 2.30 -0.78 18.79
N LYS A 107 2.09 -1.23 17.55
CA LYS A 107 3.11 -1.27 16.51
C LYS A 107 2.93 -0.19 15.44
N GLY A 108 1.74 0.39 15.32
CA GLY A 108 1.39 1.20 14.16
C GLY A 108 1.16 0.30 12.95
N GLY A 109 1.33 0.85 11.75
CA GLY A 109 1.22 0.09 10.52
C GLY A 109 1.25 0.96 9.27
N VAL A 110 0.88 0.35 8.16
CA VAL A 110 0.84 0.99 6.85
C VAL A 110 -0.48 0.65 6.17
N VAL A 111 -1.14 1.67 5.63
CA VAL A 111 -2.23 1.49 4.66
C VAL A 111 -1.65 1.72 3.27
N LEU A 112 -1.69 0.69 2.43
CA LEU A 112 -1.31 0.77 1.02
C LEU A 112 -2.56 0.91 0.15
N ILE A 113 -2.62 1.99 -0.64
CA ILE A 113 -3.74 2.29 -1.52
C ILE A 113 -3.31 2.14 -2.98
N GLY A 114 -4.17 1.50 -3.78
CA GLY A 114 -3.89 1.10 -5.16
C GLY A 114 -3.55 -0.39 -5.31
N VAL A 115 -3.89 -1.21 -4.31
CA VAL A 115 -3.61 -2.66 -4.26
C VAL A 115 -4.89 -3.42 -3.89
N GLU A 116 -5.19 -4.51 -4.59
CA GLU A 116 -6.27 -5.43 -4.22
C GLU A 116 -5.88 -6.36 -3.07
N ASP A 117 -6.88 -6.99 -2.45
CA ASP A 117 -6.70 -7.91 -1.32
C ASP A 117 -5.79 -9.10 -1.65
N ASP A 118 -5.67 -9.46 -2.94
CA ASP A 118 -4.78 -10.52 -3.43
C ASP A 118 -3.35 -10.05 -3.78
N GLY A 119 -3.04 -8.77 -3.55
CA GLY A 119 -1.75 -8.15 -3.89
C GLY A 119 -1.66 -7.63 -5.33
N THR A 120 -2.74 -7.71 -6.12
CA THR A 120 -2.76 -7.15 -7.47
C THR A 120 -2.65 -5.63 -7.43
N VAL A 121 -1.66 -5.08 -8.14
CA VAL A 121 -1.40 -3.64 -8.21
C VAL A 121 -2.32 -2.99 -9.25
N VAL A 122 -3.30 -2.22 -8.77
CA VAL A 122 -4.28 -1.52 -9.62
C VAL A 122 -3.84 -0.09 -9.96
N GLY A 123 -3.10 0.58 -9.07
CA GLY A 123 -2.67 1.97 -9.21
C GLY A 123 -3.74 2.99 -8.77
N LEU A 124 -3.44 4.29 -8.94
CA LEU A 124 -4.26 5.39 -8.43
C LEU A 124 -4.95 6.24 -9.50
N ASP A 125 -4.77 5.96 -10.79
CA ASP A 125 -5.18 6.85 -11.88
C ASP A 125 -6.66 7.30 -11.80
N ASP A 126 -7.58 6.37 -11.59
CA ASP A 126 -9.00 6.70 -11.47
C ASP A 126 -9.35 7.31 -10.11
N ASP A 127 -8.62 6.93 -9.07
CA ASP A 127 -8.81 7.48 -7.73
C ASP A 127 -8.32 8.93 -7.63
N TYR A 128 -7.26 9.29 -8.39
CA TYR A 128 -6.82 10.68 -8.57
C TYR A 128 -7.90 11.54 -9.23
N LYS A 129 -8.49 11.05 -10.32
CA LYS A 129 -9.59 11.74 -11.01
C LYS A 129 -10.79 11.95 -10.09
N ALA A 130 -11.14 10.92 -9.31
CA ALA A 130 -12.27 10.95 -8.40
C ALA A 130 -12.03 11.82 -7.15
N ALA A 131 -10.84 11.76 -6.57
CA ALA A 131 -10.49 12.46 -5.34
C ALA A 131 -10.58 13.97 -5.51
N ASN A 132 -9.94 14.50 -6.56
CA ASN A 132 -9.91 15.91 -6.86
C ASN A 132 -9.99 16.19 -8.38
N PRO A 133 -11.20 16.42 -8.92
CA PRO A 133 -11.39 16.64 -10.36
C PRO A 133 -10.62 17.84 -10.92
N GLN A 134 -10.25 18.81 -10.08
CA GLN A 134 -9.48 20.00 -10.46
C GLN A 134 -7.97 19.77 -10.40
N LYS A 135 -7.50 18.79 -9.62
CA LYS A 135 -6.09 18.49 -9.39
C LYS A 135 -5.89 16.96 -9.34
N GLN A 136 -5.97 16.34 -10.52
CA GLN A 136 -5.96 14.88 -10.71
C GLN A 136 -4.54 14.29 -10.66
N ASN A 137 -3.82 14.55 -9.56
CA ASN A 137 -2.45 14.12 -9.37
C ASN A 137 -2.13 13.90 -7.88
N ARG A 138 -0.89 13.47 -7.61
CA ARG A 138 -0.32 13.21 -6.28
C ARG A 138 -0.68 14.27 -5.25
N ASP A 139 -0.46 15.55 -5.56
CA ASP A 139 -0.73 16.64 -4.62
C ASP A 139 -2.23 16.78 -4.31
N GLY A 140 -3.09 16.67 -5.32
CA GLY A 140 -4.54 16.78 -5.13
C GLY A 140 -5.08 15.61 -4.31
N TYR A 141 -4.50 14.43 -4.50
CA TYR A 141 -4.81 13.25 -3.72
C TYR A 141 -4.29 13.33 -2.27
N HIS A 142 -3.07 13.84 -2.08
CA HIS A 142 -2.51 14.11 -0.76
C HIS A 142 -3.39 15.10 0.01
N LEU A 143 -3.85 16.18 -0.62
CA LEU A 143 -4.80 17.12 0.00
C LEU A 143 -6.12 16.43 0.37
N PHE A 144 -6.69 15.65 -0.54
CA PHE A 144 -7.92 14.89 -0.29
C PHE A 144 -7.81 13.96 0.93
N LEU A 145 -6.72 13.20 1.04
CA LEU A 145 -6.50 12.30 2.19
C LEU A 145 -6.26 13.07 3.49
N ASN A 146 -5.48 14.15 3.45
CA ASN A 146 -5.29 15.01 4.62
C ASN A 146 -6.61 15.60 5.10
N ASP A 147 -7.46 16.08 4.18
CA ASP A 147 -8.77 16.62 4.52
C ASP A 147 -9.69 15.54 5.09
N ALA A 148 -9.65 14.31 4.56
CA ALA A 148 -10.40 13.18 5.09
C ALA A 148 -9.97 12.85 6.54
N LEU A 149 -8.67 12.75 6.80
CA LEU A 149 -8.14 12.46 8.14
C LEU A 149 -8.44 13.61 9.11
N ARG A 150 -8.16 14.85 8.71
CA ARG A 150 -8.43 16.06 9.51
C ARG A 150 -9.92 16.22 9.84
N SER A 151 -10.81 15.87 8.92
CA SER A 151 -12.24 16.04 9.13
C SER A 151 -12.83 14.99 10.05
N ASN A 152 -12.19 13.82 10.18
CA ASN A 152 -12.78 12.66 10.87
C ASN A 152 -12.01 12.20 12.12
N LEU A 153 -10.73 12.53 12.28
CA LEU A 153 -9.94 12.20 13.46
C LEU A 153 -9.87 13.37 14.44
N ALA A 154 -9.68 13.06 15.72
CA ALA A 154 -9.30 14.02 16.74
C ALA A 154 -7.94 14.69 16.41
N ASP A 155 -7.57 15.72 17.16
CA ASP A 155 -6.36 16.51 16.90
C ASP A 155 -5.07 15.66 17.00
N ASN A 156 -3.94 16.22 16.56
CA ASN A 156 -2.59 15.63 16.64
C ASN A 156 -2.31 14.37 15.79
N TRP A 157 -3.28 13.81 15.07
CA TRP A 157 -3.05 12.64 14.19
C TRP A 157 -1.87 12.84 13.22
N HIS A 158 -1.69 14.07 12.71
CA HIS A 158 -0.64 14.41 11.75
C HIS A 158 0.79 14.27 12.30
N LEU A 159 0.97 14.19 13.61
CA LEU A 159 2.28 13.96 14.24
C LEU A 159 2.75 12.52 14.06
N PHE A 160 1.82 11.61 13.79
CA PHE A 160 2.05 10.16 13.74
C PHE A 160 1.72 9.56 12.36
N CYS A 161 1.35 10.38 11.38
CA CYS A 161 0.97 9.92 10.05
C CYS A 161 1.84 10.59 8.99
N THR A 162 2.42 9.78 8.10
CA THR A 162 3.14 10.25 6.91
C THR A 162 2.50 9.67 5.66
N ILE A 163 2.06 10.53 4.75
CA ILE A 163 1.54 10.13 3.44
C ILE A 163 2.66 10.29 2.41
N SER A 164 2.97 9.21 1.71
CA SER A 164 4.01 9.16 0.67
C SER A 164 3.54 8.32 -0.51
N PHE A 165 4.34 8.26 -1.56
CA PHE A 165 3.99 7.57 -2.80
C PHE A 165 5.20 6.79 -3.30
N GLY A 166 4.95 5.60 -3.84
CA GLY A 166 5.98 4.73 -4.41
C GLY A 166 5.50 4.08 -5.70
N MET A 167 6.44 3.54 -6.47
CA MET A 167 6.13 2.88 -7.74
C MET A 167 6.23 1.37 -7.59
N ASN A 168 5.25 0.65 -8.12
CA ASN A 168 5.33 -0.80 -8.26
C ASN A 168 4.72 -1.21 -9.60
N LYS A 169 5.45 -2.02 -10.39
CA LYS A 169 5.02 -2.49 -11.73
C LYS A 169 4.51 -1.35 -12.63
N GLY A 170 5.23 -0.22 -12.64
CA GLY A 170 4.90 0.97 -13.43
C GLY A 170 3.66 1.75 -12.97
N LYS A 171 3.05 1.39 -11.83
CA LYS A 171 1.90 2.09 -11.26
C LYS A 171 2.28 2.77 -9.95
N GLU A 172 1.74 3.96 -9.74
CA GLU A 172 1.91 4.70 -8.49
C GLU A 172 0.93 4.20 -7.42
N LEU A 173 1.45 4.01 -6.21
CA LEU A 173 0.71 3.61 -5.01
C LEU A 173 0.84 4.69 -3.94
N CYS A 174 -0.16 4.78 -3.07
CA CYS A 174 -0.15 5.69 -1.92
C CYS A 174 0.10 4.89 -0.65
N ILE A 175 0.99 5.42 0.17
CA ILE A 175 1.50 4.78 1.38
C ILE A 175 1.19 5.71 2.55
N ILE A 176 0.29 5.29 3.42
CA ILE A 176 0.02 5.99 4.68
C ILE A 176 0.72 5.22 5.79
N LYS A 177 1.91 5.68 6.18
CA LYS A 177 2.63 5.16 7.35
C LYS A 177 2.03 5.79 8.61
N VAL A 178 1.71 4.95 9.59
CA VAL A 178 1.06 5.34 10.84
C VAL A 178 1.88 4.81 12.01
N ASP A 179 2.48 5.70 12.77
CA ASP A 179 3.16 5.39 14.02
C ASP A 179 2.16 5.33 15.19
N PRO A 180 2.44 4.58 16.28
CA PRO A 180 1.60 4.59 17.47
C PRO A 180 1.46 5.99 18.06
N ALA A 181 0.22 6.44 18.27
CA ALA A 181 -0.05 7.70 18.95
C ALA A 181 0.32 7.62 20.43
N ASN A 182 0.79 8.75 20.99
CA ASN A 182 1.10 8.91 22.41
C ASN A 182 -0.16 9.14 23.29
N GLU A 183 -1.33 9.30 22.66
CA GLU A 183 -2.61 9.45 23.32
C GLU A 183 -3.72 8.67 22.58
N PRO A 184 -4.83 8.31 23.26
CA PRO A 184 -5.95 7.63 22.63
C PRO A 184 -6.56 8.42 21.47
N MET A 185 -6.59 7.82 20.28
CA MET A 185 -7.15 8.43 19.08
C MET A 185 -8.59 8.02 18.85
N TYR A 186 -9.48 9.00 18.90
CA TYR A 186 -10.89 8.83 18.56
C TYR A 186 -11.18 9.48 17.21
N THR A 187 -12.20 8.95 16.53
CA THR A 187 -12.87 9.72 15.49
C THR A 187 -13.66 10.88 16.12
N LYS A 188 -13.97 11.92 15.34
CA LYS A 188 -14.73 13.08 15.83
C LYS A 188 -16.16 12.74 16.27
N ILE A 189 -16.70 11.62 15.81
CA ILE A 189 -18.01 11.11 16.26
C ILE A 189 -17.92 10.27 17.55
N GLY A 190 -16.73 10.15 18.14
CA GLY A 190 -16.51 9.47 19.43
C GLY A 190 -16.17 7.98 19.33
N ASP A 191 -15.98 7.45 18.12
CA ASP A 191 -15.63 6.04 17.95
C ASP A 191 -14.14 5.79 18.18
N PHE A 192 -13.84 4.67 18.82
CA PHE A 192 -12.48 4.17 19.05
C PHE A 192 -12.27 2.88 18.24
N TYR A 193 -11.28 2.88 17.35
CA TYR A 193 -10.91 1.73 16.54
C TYR A 193 -9.58 1.16 17.01
N LEU A 194 -9.44 -0.16 16.98
CA LEU A 194 -8.21 -0.87 17.33
C LEU A 194 -7.96 -2.04 16.38
N ARG A 195 -6.69 -2.30 16.06
CA ARG A 195 -6.24 -3.53 15.40
C ARG A 195 -6.24 -4.71 16.38
N ILE A 196 -7.01 -5.76 16.08
CA ILE A 196 -6.95 -7.05 16.78
C ILE A 196 -6.57 -8.11 15.75
N GLY A 197 -5.28 -8.48 15.75
CA GLY A 197 -4.69 -9.21 14.63
C GLY A 197 -4.79 -8.37 13.33
N PRO A 198 -5.14 -8.98 12.18
CA PRO A 198 -5.25 -8.28 10.91
C PRO A 198 -6.57 -7.51 10.75
N GLN A 199 -7.44 -7.48 11.76
CA GLN A 199 -8.76 -6.85 11.64
C GLN A 199 -8.82 -5.55 12.45
N LYS A 200 -9.38 -4.49 11.85
CA LYS A 200 -9.88 -3.36 12.63
C LYS A 200 -11.18 -3.72 13.34
N GLN A 201 -11.30 -3.30 14.59
CA GLN A 201 -12.52 -3.42 15.37
C GLN A 201 -12.85 -2.10 16.07
N LYS A 202 -14.12 -1.70 16.00
CA LYS A 202 -14.67 -0.64 16.86
C LYS A 202 -14.86 -1.20 18.26
N LEU A 203 -14.15 -0.65 19.24
CA LEU A 203 -14.26 -1.10 20.62
C LEU A 203 -15.44 -0.45 21.33
N PRO A 204 -16.23 -1.21 22.12
CA PRO A 204 -17.25 -0.64 22.97
C PRO A 204 -16.62 0.14 24.14
N PRO A 205 -17.29 1.18 24.68
CA PRO A 205 -16.69 2.09 25.67
C PRO A 205 -16.03 1.41 26.87
N ARG A 206 -16.62 0.35 27.39
CA ARG A 206 -16.06 -0.40 28.54
C ARG A 206 -14.71 -1.05 28.22
N GLN A 207 -14.54 -1.57 27.00
CA GLN A 207 -13.28 -2.18 26.58
C GLN A 207 -12.22 -1.11 26.27
N VAL A 208 -12.64 0.03 25.72
CA VAL A 208 -11.75 1.19 25.48
C VAL A 208 -11.07 1.64 26.77
N VAL A 209 -11.83 1.79 27.87
CA VAL A 209 -11.26 2.22 29.16
C VAL A 209 -10.20 1.25 29.68
N ASN A 210 -10.41 -0.05 29.53
CA ASN A 210 -9.44 -1.06 29.95
C ASN A 210 -8.20 -1.02 29.06
N TYR A 211 -8.40 -0.98 27.74
CA TYR A 211 -7.31 -0.94 26.78
C TYR A 211 -6.42 0.30 26.95
N ILE A 212 -7.03 1.47 27.17
CA ILE A 212 -6.29 2.72 27.36
C ILE A 212 -5.31 2.59 28.54
N LYS A 213 -5.75 2.03 29.67
CA LYS A 213 -4.91 1.83 30.87
C LYS A 213 -3.75 0.86 30.67
N GLU A 214 -3.88 -0.07 29.73
CA GLU A 214 -2.83 -1.08 29.47
C GLU A 214 -1.80 -0.60 28.44
N ARG A 215 -2.20 0.32 27.56
CA ARG A 215 -1.39 0.78 26.44
C ARG A 215 -0.58 2.04 26.76
N TRP A 216 -1.18 3.00 27.46
CA TRP A 216 -0.60 4.30 27.80
C TRP A 216 -0.49 4.45 29.31
#